data_AF-A0A6N9TQK4-F1
#
_entry.id   AF-A0A6N9TQK4-F1
#
_cell.length_a   1.000
_cell.length_b   1.000
_cell.length_c   1.000
_cell.angle_alpha   90.00
_cell.angle_beta   90.00
_cell.angle_gamma   90.00
#
_symmetry.space_group_name_H-M   'P 1'
#
loop_
_entity.id
_entity.type
_entity.pdbx_description
1 polymer ?
#
loop_
_entity_poly.entity_id
_entity_poly.type
_entity_poly.pdbx_seq_one_letter_code
_entity_poly.pdbx_strand_id
1 'polypeptide(L)' 'LWEGGGRPLARAWAELGRPLPCAVLVGPEGGFEAGEAARVEAAGFVPAGLGPRILRGETAAVAALAVLAGLRGGGAGP' A
#
# COMPACT_ATOMS: atom_id res chain seq x y z
N LEU A 1 -7.51 0.50 -16.46
CA LEU A 1 -7.50 0.59 -14.99
C LEU A 1 -6.92 -0.71 -14.46
N TRP A 2 -5.73 -0.69 -13.85
CA TRP A 2 -5.20 -1.89 -13.23
C TRP A 2 -6.01 -2.20 -11.94
N GLU A 3 -6.62 -3.38 -11.88
CA GLU A 3 -7.44 -3.85 -10.75
C GLU A 3 -6.74 -4.94 -9.92
N GLY A 4 -5.41 -5.08 -10.08
CA GLY A 4 -4.62 -6.17 -9.50
C GLY A 4 -4.64 -6.18 -7.97
N GLY A 5 -5.69 -6.77 -7.41
CA GLY A 5 -5.94 -6.88 -5.98
C GLY A 5 -4.68 -7.26 -5.21
N GLY A 6 -4.08 -6.28 -4.54
CA GLY A 6 -2.91 -6.49 -3.72
C GLY A 6 -3.27 -7.27 -2.47
N ARG A 7 -2.33 -8.08 -1.97
CA ARG A 7 -2.42 -8.67 -0.63
C ARG A 7 -2.69 -7.55 0.40
N PRO A 8 -3.37 -7.83 1.52
CA PRO A 8 -3.66 -6.80 2.54
C PRO A 8 -2.38 -6.07 2.95
N LEU A 9 -2.45 -4.73 3.08
CA LEU A 9 -1.29 -3.90 3.40
C LEU A 9 -0.52 -4.38 4.63
N ALA A 10 -1.23 -4.81 5.68
CA ALA A 10 -0.60 -5.37 6.88
C ALA A 10 0.27 -6.61 6.58
N ARG A 11 -0.20 -7.48 5.69
CA ARG A 11 0.52 -8.69 5.27
C ARG A 11 1.72 -8.34 4.40
N ALA A 12 1.54 -7.46 3.40
CA ALA A 12 2.66 -6.99 2.57
C ALA A 12 3.78 -6.38 3.42
N TRP A 13 3.41 -5.54 4.39
CA TRP A 13 4.37 -4.87 5.26
C TRP A 13 5.12 -5.85 6.18
N ALA A 14 4.42 -6.85 6.73
CA ALA A 14 5.05 -7.90 7.54
C ALA A 14 6.02 -8.76 6.72
N GLU A 15 5.64 -9.16 5.50
CA GLU A 15 6.48 -9.96 4.58
C GLU A 15 7.73 -9.19 4.13
N LEU A 16 7.67 -7.86 4.09
CA LEU A 16 8.82 -6.99 3.82
C LEU A 16 9.72 -6.76 5.04
N GLY A 17 9.42 -7.37 6.19
CA GLY A 17 10.21 -7.20 7.42
C GLY A 17 9.95 -5.87 8.13
N ARG A 18 8.78 -5.26 7.92
CA ARG A 18 8.35 -3.99 8.55
C ARG A 18 9.36 -2.85 8.32
N PRO A 19 9.74 -2.58 7.05
CA PRO A 19 10.86 -1.70 6.72
C PRO A 19 10.61 -0.26 7.15
N LEU A 20 11.68 0.42 7.59
CA LEU A 20 11.72 1.84 7.89
C LEU A 20 13.04 2.45 7.39
N PRO A 21 13.02 3.60 6.69
CA PRO A 21 11.83 4.32 6.22
C PRO A 21 11.04 3.53 5.15
N CYS A 22 9.77 3.89 4.94
CA CYS A 22 8.93 3.32 3.88
C CYS A 22 8.21 4.43 3.09
N ALA A 23 7.91 4.18 1.83
CA ALA A 23 7.12 5.05 0.97
C ALA A 23 5.79 4.37 0.61
N VAL A 24 4.72 5.17 0.51
CA VAL A 24 3.43 4.73 -0.02
C VAL A 24 3.19 5.49 -1.31
N LEU A 25 2.94 4.77 -2.40
CA LEU A 25 2.58 5.34 -3.68
C LEU A 25 1.11 5.07 -3.96
N VAL A 26 0.36 6.12 -4.27
CA VAL A 26 -1.07 6.05 -4.64
C VAL A 26 -1.22 6.67 -6.02
N GLY A 27 -1.92 5.96 -6.91
CA GLY A 27 -2.18 6.43 -8.27
C GLY A 27 -3.24 7.55 -8.31
N PRO A 28 -3.40 8.21 -9.48
CA PRO A 28 -4.43 9.23 -9.70
C PRO A 28 -5.85 8.62 -9.64
N GLU A 29 -6.90 9.43 -9.75
CA GLU A 29 -8.31 8.99 -9.74
C GLU A 29 -8.61 7.87 -10.75
N GLY A 30 -7.93 7.90 -11.91
CA GLY A 30 -8.02 6.89 -12.97
C GLY A 30 -7.22 5.61 -12.70
N GLY A 31 -6.57 5.50 -11.53
CA GLY A 31 -5.64 4.43 -11.20
C GLY A 31 -4.38 4.44 -12.07
N PHE A 32 -3.58 3.38 -11.94
CA PHE A 32 -2.43 3.15 -12.81
C PHE A 32 -2.85 2.48 -14.11
N GLU A 33 -2.20 2.86 -15.21
CA GLU A 33 -2.14 2.03 -16.41
C GLU A 33 -1.29 0.77 -16.15
N ALA A 34 -1.53 -0.30 -16.91
CA ALA A 34 -0.78 -1.54 -16.73
C ALA A 34 0.74 -1.34 -16.88
N GLY A 35 1.17 -0.47 -17.80
CA GLY A 35 2.58 -0.13 -17.98
C GLY A 35 3.15 0.70 -16.82
N GLU A 36 2.36 1.54 -16.17
CA GLU A 36 2.78 2.29 -14.98
C GLU A 36 2.93 1.38 -13.78
N ALA A 37 1.95 0.50 -13.54
CA ALA A 37 2.01 -0.49 -12.47
C ALA A 37 3.26 -1.38 -12.62
N ALA A 38 3.56 -1.86 -13.83
CA ALA A 38 4.77 -2.64 -14.10
C ALA A 38 6.06 -1.87 -13.81
N ARG A 39 6.13 -0.58 -14.16
CA ARG A 39 7.29 0.28 -13.86
C ARG A 39 7.46 0.50 -12.35
N VAL A 40 6.35 0.69 -11.64
CA VAL A 40 6.33 0.86 -10.18
C VAL A 40 6.83 -0.40 -9.48
N GLU A 41 6.33 -1.58 -9.89
CA GLU A 41 6.80 -2.86 -9.37
C GLU A 41 8.29 -3.09 -9.68
N ALA A 42 8.74 -2.78 -10.90
CA ALA A 42 10.15 -2.87 -11.28
C ALA A 42 11.07 -1.92 -10.48
N ALA A 43 10.52 -0.81 -9.96
CA ALA A 43 11.22 0.10 -9.06
C ALA A 43 11.28 -0.40 -7.59
N GLY A 44 10.74 -1.58 -7.30
CA GLY A 44 10.78 -2.21 -5.98
C GLY A 44 9.55 -1.92 -5.10
N PHE A 45 8.51 -1.29 -5.64
CA PHE A 45 7.25 -1.16 -4.92
C PHE A 45 6.50 -2.50 -4.90
N VAL A 46 5.79 -2.74 -3.81
CA VAL A 46 4.99 -3.94 -3.63
C VAL A 46 3.51 -3.59 -3.65
N PRO A 47 2.70 -4.23 -4.51
CA PRO A 47 1.25 -4.08 -4.49
C PRO A 47 0.62 -4.47 -3.16
N ALA A 48 -0.27 -3.61 -2.67
CA ALA A 48 -0.97 -3.79 -1.40
C ALA A 48 -2.43 -3.29 -1.48
N GLY A 49 -3.34 -4.01 -0.83
CA GLY A 49 -4.77 -3.68 -0.75
C GLY A 49 -5.18 -3.11 0.60
N LEU A 50 -6.16 -2.18 0.59
CA LEU A 50 -6.74 -1.52 1.76
C LEU A 50 -8.12 -2.11 2.17
N GLY A 51 -8.33 -3.39 1.86
CA GLY A 51 -9.59 -4.11 2.09
C GLY A 51 -10.41 -4.28 0.80
N PRO A 52 -11.69 -4.68 0.91
CA PRO A 52 -12.50 -5.08 -0.24
C PRO A 52 -13.07 -3.92 -1.06
N ARG A 53 -12.96 -2.67 -0.56
CA ARG A 53 -13.47 -1.49 -1.25
C ARG A 53 -12.33 -0.78 -1.98
N ILE A 54 -12.59 -0.40 -3.23
CA ILE A 54 -11.68 0.48 -3.99
C ILE A 54 -11.77 1.88 -3.37
N LEU A 55 -10.69 2.30 -2.70
CA LEU A 55 -10.51 3.67 -2.25
C LEU A 55 -9.87 4.49 -3.37
N ARG A 56 -10.25 5.76 -3.49
CA ARG A 56 -9.77 6.66 -4.56
C ARG A 56 -8.91 7.78 -3.98
N GLY A 57 -7.97 8.26 -4.79
CA GLY A 57 -7.17 9.47 -4.54
C GLY A 57 -6.61 9.57 -3.13
N GLU A 58 -6.83 10.71 -2.49
CA GLU A 58 -6.31 11.06 -1.18
C GLU A 58 -6.83 10.15 -0.06
N THR A 59 -8.04 9.58 -0.21
CA THR A 59 -8.61 8.67 0.79
C THR A 59 -7.79 7.40 0.91
N ALA A 60 -7.29 6.85 -0.21
CA ALA A 60 -6.40 5.70 -0.19
C ALA A 60 -5.07 6.02 0.51
N ALA A 61 -4.51 7.20 0.27
CA ALA A 61 -3.26 7.64 0.90
C ALA A 61 -3.40 7.77 2.42
N VAL A 62 -4.43 8.48 2.90
CA VAL A 62 -4.67 8.66 4.34
C VAL A 62 -4.96 7.33 5.02
N ALA A 63 -5.77 6.45 4.41
CA ALA A 63 -6.07 5.14 4.96
C ALA A 63 -4.81 4.24 5.06
N ALA A 64 -3.95 4.23 4.03
CA ALA A 64 -2.70 3.48 4.05
C ALA A 64 -1.76 3.94 5.18
N LEU A 65 -1.59 5.26 5.34
CA LEU A 65 -0.77 5.83 6.40
C LEU A 65 -1.33 5.51 7.79
N ALA A 66 -2.64 5.61 7.99
CA ALA A 66 -3.29 5.27 9.25
C ALA A 66 -3.07 3.79 9.63
N VAL A 67 -3.22 2.88 8.66
CA VAL A 67 -2.95 1.45 8.85
C VAL A 67 -1.49 1.22 9.24
N LEU A 68 -0.53 1.78 8.51
CA LEU A 68 0.90 1.63 8.82
C LEU A 68 1.26 2.22 10.18
N ALA A 69 0.69 3.37 10.55
CA ALA A 69 0.90 3.97 11.87
C ALA A 69 0.39 3.06 13.00
N GLY A 70 -0.82 2.51 12.87
CA GLY A 70 -1.37 1.57 13.84
C GLY A 70 -0.54 0.28 13.96
N LEU A 71 -0.09 -0.27 12.82
CA LEU A 71 0.74 -1.47 12.80
C LEU A 71 2.15 -1.25 13.37
N ARG A 72 2.69 -0.03 13.31
CA ARG A 72 3.95 0.36 13.98
C ARG A 72 3.77 0.45 15.49
N GLY A 73 2.66 1.02 15.96
CA GLY A 73 2.34 1.12 17.39
C GLY A 73 2.04 -0.23 18.06
N GLY A 74 1.70 -1.26 17.29
CA GLY A 74 1.39 -2.60 17.80
C GLY A 74 2.59 -3.50 18.12
N GLY A 75 3.83 -2.99 18.06
CA GLY A 75 5.01 -3.69 18.53
C GLY A 75 5.29 -3.40 20.01
N ALA A 76 4.84 -4.29 20.90
CA ALA A 76 5.17 -4.37 22.32
C ALA A 76 5.10 -3.04 23.13
N GLY A 77 3.91 -2.73 23.67
CA GLY A 77 3.80 -2.07 24.98
C GLY A 77 3.82 -3.13 26.10
N PRO A 78 4.18 -2.77 27.34
CA PRO A 78 4.83 -3.63 28.35
C PRO A 78 4.18 -4.98 28.58
#